data_AF-A0A7T8HJG3-F1
#
_entry.id   AF-A0A7T8HJG3-F1
#
_cell.length_a   1.000
_cell.length_b   1.000
_cell.length_c   1.000
_cell.angle_alpha   90.00
_cell.angle_beta   90.00
_cell.angle_gamma   90.00
#
_symmetry.space_group_name_H-M   'P 1'
#
loop_
_entity.id
_entity.type
_entity.pdbx_description
1 polymer ?
#
loop_
_entity_poly.entity_id
_entity_poly.type
_entity_poly.pdbx_seq_one_letter_code
_entity_poly.pdbx_strand_id
1 'polypeptide(L)'
;MRKLCSKWVPHLLTVDQKQEGADDSEKCLAMFKRNKLEFLRRYVTMDETWIHHFTPESKRSSFEWTATGEPRPKRPKAQQSAGKVMASVFWDM
;
A
#
# COMPACT_ATOMS: atom_id res chain seq x y z
N MET A 1 -29.28 -9.71 2.23
CA MET A 1 -28.08 -9.56 3.09
C MET A 1 -26.83 -9.71 2.25
N ARG A 2 -25.80 -8.90 2.52
CA ARG A 2 -24.52 -8.93 1.79
C ARG A 2 -23.36 -8.77 2.76
N LYS A 3 -22.26 -9.50 2.51
CA LYS A 3 -21.03 -9.41 3.29
C LYS A 3 -20.07 -8.47 2.57
N LEU A 4 -19.78 -7.30 3.14
CA LEU A 4 -18.95 -6.28 2.51
C LEU A 4 -17.65 -6.07 3.27
N CYS A 5 -16.59 -5.76 2.52
CA CYS A 5 -15.36 -5.23 3.06
C CYS A 5 -14.92 -4.03 2.22
N SER A 6 -14.50 -2.96 2.88
CA SER A 6 -14.02 -1.76 2.22
C SER A 6 -12.66 -2.02 1.57
N LYS A 7 -12.52 -1.66 0.28
CA LYS A 7 -11.22 -1.65 -0.39
C LYS A 7 -10.42 -0.46 0.13
N TRP A 8 -9.32 -0.72 0.83
CA TRP A 8 -8.34 0.29 1.20
C TRP A 8 -7.56 0.67 -0.06
N VAL A 9 -7.57 1.95 -0.39
CA VAL A 9 -6.74 2.54 -1.44
C VAL A 9 -5.96 3.65 -0.74
N PRO A 10 -4.62 3.71 -0.86
CA PRO A 10 -3.82 4.72 -0.17
C PRO A 10 -4.27 6.13 -0.54
N HIS A 11 -4.42 6.40 -1.84
CA HIS A 11 -4.83 7.70 -2.39
C HIS A 11 -5.70 7.50 -3.63
N LEU A 12 -6.65 8.42 -3.84
CA LEU A 12 -7.36 8.53 -5.11
C LEU A 12 -6.52 9.40 -6.04
N LEU A 13 -5.86 8.76 -7.01
CA LEU A 13 -5.01 9.46 -7.97
C LEU A 13 -5.86 10.20 -9.02
N THR A 14 -5.45 11.41 -9.37
CA THR A 14 -5.99 12.16 -10.51
C THR A 14 -5.59 11.50 -11.83
N VAL A 15 -6.19 11.94 -12.94
CA VAL A 15 -5.80 11.43 -14.27
C VAL A 15 -4.35 11.77 -14.57
N ASP A 16 -3.93 13.00 -14.26
CA ASP A 16 -2.57 13.48 -14.53
C ASP A 16 -1.52 12.71 -13.73
N GLN A 17 -1.78 12.43 -12.44
CA GLN A 17 -0.88 11.61 -11.61
C GLN A 17 -0.69 10.18 -12.14
N LYS A 18 -1.74 9.62 -12.77
CA LYS A 18 -1.64 8.30 -13.40
C LYS A 18 -0.83 8.37 -14.68
N GLN A 19 -0.99 9.43 -15.46
CA GLN A 19 -0.22 9.61 -16.69
C GLN A 19 1.26 9.80 -16.37
N GLU A 20 1.58 10.66 -15.40
CA GLU A 20 2.96 10.86 -14.93
C GLU A 20 3.59 9.54 -14.46
N GLY A 21 2.85 8.76 -13.66
CA GLY A 21 3.31 7.43 -13.24
C GLY A 21 3.54 6.45 -14.40
N ALA A 22 2.75 6.52 -15.47
CA ALA A 22 2.93 5.70 -16.66
C ALA A 22 4.16 6.14 -17.46
N ASP A 23 4.34 7.43 -17.67
CA ASP A 23 5.45 8.01 -18.42
C ASP A 23 6.80 7.71 -17.75
N ASP A 24 6.86 7.83 -16.42
CA ASP A 24 8.08 7.50 -15.67
C ASP A 24 8.37 6.00 -15.65
N SER A 25 7.33 5.17 -15.59
CA SER A 25 7.48 3.72 -15.72
C SER A 25 8.03 3.33 -17.09
N GLU A 26 7.60 3.98 -18.17
CA GLU A 26 8.09 3.73 -19.52
C GLU A 26 9.57 4.07 -19.67
N LYS A 27 10.00 5.22 -19.14
CA LYS A 27 11.43 5.62 -19.10
C LYS A 27 12.27 4.60 -18.33
N CYS A 28 11.79 4.18 -17.15
CA CYS A 28 12.48 3.17 -16.33
C CYS A 28 12.60 1.83 -17.06
N LEU A 29 11.53 1.40 -17.73
CA LEU A 29 11.52 0.17 -18.50
C LEU A 29 12.49 0.22 -19.69
N ALA A 30 12.59 1.35 -20.38
CA ALA A 30 13.55 1.53 -21.47
C ALA A 30 15.00 1.40 -20.97
N MET A 31 15.33 2.02 -19.83
CA MET A 31 16.66 1.90 -19.20
C MET A 31 16.95 0.46 -18.79
N PHE A 32 15.98 -0.19 -18.14
CA PHE A 32 16.08 -1.59 -17.72
C PHE A 32 16.32 -2.54 -18.91
N LYS A 33 15.61 -2.35 -20.02
CA LYS A 33 15.77 -3.16 -21.24
C LYS A 33 17.12 -2.95 -21.92
N ARG A 34 17.66 -1.72 -21.88
CA ARG A 34 18.93 -1.38 -22.52
C ARG A 34 20.12 -2.10 -21.90
N ASN A 35 20.20 -2.14 -20.56
CA ASN A 35 21.26 -2.86 -19.85
C ASN A 35 20.78 -3.32 -18.47
N LYS A 36 20.04 -4.43 -18.45
CA LYS A 36 19.42 -4.96 -17.24
C LYS A 36 20.42 -5.18 -16.09
N LEU A 37 21.57 -5.78 -16.39
CA LEU A 37 22.53 -6.18 -15.35
C LEU A 37 23.18 -4.96 -14.70
N GLU A 38 23.59 -3.98 -15.50
CA GLU A 38 24.13 -2.73 -14.95
C GLU A 38 23.08 -1.90 -14.21
N PHE A 39 21.86 -1.83 -14.76
CA PHE A 39 20.74 -1.12 -14.13
C PHE A 39 20.45 -1.66 -12.74
N LEU A 40 20.30 -2.98 -12.60
CA LEU A 40 20.03 -3.63 -11.31
C LEU A 40 21.21 -3.50 -10.34
N ARG A 41 22.46 -3.68 -10.82
CA ARG A 41 23.66 -3.54 -9.99
C ARG A 41 23.79 -2.16 -9.31
N ARG A 42 23.22 -1.11 -9.92
CA ARG A 42 23.24 0.25 -9.37
C ARG A 42 21.95 0.64 -8.68
N TYR A 43 20.92 -0.20 -8.74
CA TYR A 43 19.62 0.09 -8.18
C TYR A 43 19.62 -0.18 -6.68
N VAL A 44 19.60 0.90 -5.90
CA VAL A 44 19.42 0.86 -4.45
C VAL A 44 18.12 1.57 -4.14
N THR A 45 17.28 0.96 -3.32
CA THR A 45 16.03 1.55 -2.85
C THR A 45 16.02 1.63 -1.32
N MET A 46 15.13 2.46 -0.80
CA MET A 46 14.91 2.64 0.62
C MET A 46 13.41 2.74 0.86
N ASP A 47 12.94 2.15 1.97
CA ASP A 47 11.60 2.38 2.46
C ASP A 47 11.57 2.46 3.99
N GLU A 48 10.53 3.09 4.50
CA GLU A 48 10.28 3.22 5.94
C GLU A 48 8.95 2.54 6.29
N THR A 49 8.97 1.68 7.30
CA THR A 49 7.77 0.97 7.76
C THR A 49 7.60 1.08 9.26
N TRP A 50 6.34 1.17 9.69
CA TRP A 50 5.99 1.12 11.10
C TRP A 50 5.82 -0.34 11.54
N ILE A 51 6.65 -0.77 12.49
CA ILE A 51 6.54 -2.08 13.13
C ILE A 51 5.78 -1.88 14.45
N HIS A 52 4.60 -2.48 14.52
CA HIS A 52 3.74 -2.42 15.70
C HIS A 52 4.06 -3.58 16.66
N HIS A 53 4.07 -3.31 17.97
CA HIS A 53 4.26 -4.37 18.98
C HIS A 53 3.12 -5.38 19.03
N PHE A 54 1.94 -5.02 18.50
CA PHE A 54 0.74 -5.86 18.45
C PHE A 54 0.19 -5.88 17.03
N THR A 55 -0.40 -7.01 16.64
CA THR A 55 -1.06 -7.16 15.34
C THR A 55 -2.40 -6.40 15.35
N PRO A 56 -2.58 -5.34 14.55
CA PRO A 56 -3.88 -4.68 14.43
C PRO A 56 -4.90 -5.64 13.80
N GLU A 57 -6.18 -5.46 14.12
CA GLU A 57 -7.25 -6.26 13.51
C GLU A 57 -7.14 -6.25 11.98
N SER A 58 -7.16 -7.44 11.39
CA SER A 58 -7.06 -7.62 9.96
C SER A 58 -8.33 -7.13 9.25
N LYS A 59 -8.18 -6.74 7.99
CA LYS A 59 -9.31 -6.49 7.07
C LYS A 59 -10.29 -7.67 6.98
N ARG A 60 -9.83 -8.88 7.29
CA ARG A 60 -10.63 -10.11 7.29
C ARG A 60 -11.44 -10.33 8.57
N SER A 61 -11.02 -9.76 9.69
CA SER A 61 -11.81 -9.74 10.92
C SER A 61 -12.86 -8.62 10.93
N SER A 62 -12.74 -7.63 10.04
CA SER A 62 -13.68 -6.50 9.94
C SER A 62 -14.87 -6.73 8.99
N PHE A 63 -15.12 -7.96 8.53
CA PHE A 63 -16.29 -8.22 7.69
C PHE A 63 -17.57 -8.21 8.53
N GLU A 64 -18.57 -7.48 8.06
CA GLU A 64 -19.86 -7.36 8.73
C GLU A 64 -20.99 -7.65 7.75
N TRP A 65 -22.08 -8.22 8.27
CA TRP A 65 -23.29 -8.50 7.50
C TRP A 65 -24.17 -7.26 7.50
N THR A 66 -24.59 -6.78 6.33
CA THR A 66 -25.52 -5.64 6.22
C THR A 66 -26.73 -5.95 5.35
N ALA A 67 -27.82 -5.20 5.56
CA ALA A 67 -28.98 -5.29 4.71
C ALA A 67 -28.70 -4.70 3.31
N THR A 68 -29.54 -5.05 2.35
CA THR A 68 -29.41 -4.56 0.97
C THR A 68 -29.88 -3.11 0.91
N GLY A 69 -28.98 -2.17 0.59
CA GLY A 69 -29.27 -0.74 0.50
C GLY A 69 -28.66 0.13 1.62
N GLU A 70 -28.13 -0.50 2.67
CA GLU A 70 -27.50 0.22 3.77
C GLU A 70 -26.07 0.70 3.46
N PRO A 71 -25.63 1.83 4.05
CA PRO A 71 -24.27 2.32 3.93
C PRO A 71 -23.26 1.35 4.58
N ARG A 72 -21.99 1.42 4.16
CA ARG A 72 -20.95 0.55 4.71
C ARG A 72 -20.73 0.87 6.21
N PRO A 73 -20.64 -0.16 7.08
CA PRO A 73 -20.43 0.05 8.50
C PRO A 73 -19.06 0.70 8.73
N LYS A 74 -19.04 1.74 9.56
CA LYS A 74 -17.82 2.46 9.96
C LYS A 74 -17.41 1.95 11.33
N ARG A 75 -16.41 1.08 11.40
CA ARG A 75 -15.80 0.70 12.68
C ARG A 75 -14.70 1.70 13.04
N PRO A 76 -14.79 2.37 14.20
CA PRO A 76 -13.66 3.11 14.73
C PRO A 76 -12.54 2.10 15.01
N LYS A 77 -11.32 2.37 14.53
CA LYS A 77 -10.16 1.55 14.89
C LYS A 77 -9.98 1.65 16.41
N ALA A 78 -10.03 0.52 17.11
CA ALA A 78 -9.61 0.47 18.51
C ALA A 78 -8.12 0.84 18.55
N GLN A 79 -7.82 2.05 18.98
CA GLN A 79 -6.46 2.52 19.18
C GLN A 79 -6.00 1.99 20.54
N GLN A 80 -5.53 0.75 20.57
CA GLN A 80 -4.67 0.35 21.68
C GLN A 80 -3.46 1.28 21.66
N SER A 81 -3.03 1.77 22.82
CA SER A 81 -1.80 2.52 23.03
C SER A 81 -0.60 1.59 22.78
N ALA A 82 -0.46 1.13 21.55
CA ALA A 82 0.51 0.15 21.13
C ALA A 82 1.79 0.90 20.78
N GLY A 83 2.87 0.59 21.50
CA GLY A 83 4.22 0.96 21.09
C GLY A 83 4.44 0.57 19.63
N LYS A 84 5.03 1.48 18.87
CA LYS A 84 5.46 1.25 17.51
C LYS A 84 6.86 1.80 17.33
N VAL A 85 7.65 1.13 16.50
CA VAL A 85 8.98 1.58 16.09
C VAL A 85 8.97 1.82 14.59
N MET A 86 9.69 2.84 14.14
CA MET A 86 9.93 3.05 12.71
C MET A 86 11.20 2.29 12.34
N ALA A 87 11.13 1.49 11.29
CA ALA A 87 12.29 0.87 10.67
C ALA A 87 12.51 1.52 9.31
N SER A 88 13.73 2.00 9.07
CA SER A 88 14.18 2.45 7.75
C SER A 88 15.13 1.39 7.20
N VAL A 89 14.87 0.90 5.98
CA VAL A 89 15.64 -0.20 5.38
C VAL A 89 16.13 0.25 4.02
N PHE A 90 17.40 0.00 3.73
CA PHE A 90 18.01 0.14 2.42
C PHE A 90 18.37 -1.23 1.88
N TRP A 91 18.14 -1.46 0.59
CA TRP A 91 18.54 -2.71 -0.08
C TRP A 91 18.83 -2.48 -1.56
N ASP A 92 19.69 -3.35 -2.11
CA ASP A 92 19.99 -3.46 -3.53
C ASP A 92 19.14 -4.57 -4.20
N MET A 93 19.23 -4.68 -5.54
CA MET A 93 18.46 -5.61 -6.37
C MET A 93 19.31 -6.70 -7.03
#